data_AF-A0A6M2CTZ2-F1
#
_entry.id   AF-A0A6M2CTZ2-F1
#
_cell.length_a   1.000
_cell.length_b   1.000
_cell.length_c   1.000
_cell.angle_alpha   90.00
_cell.angle_beta   90.00
_cell.angle_gamma   90.00
#
_symmetry.space_group_name_H-M   'P 1'
#
loop_
_entity.id
_entity.type
_entity.pdbx_description
1 polymer ?
#
loop_
_entity_poly.entity_id
_entity_poly.type
_entity_poly.pdbx_seq_one_letter_code
_entity_poly.pdbx_strand_id
1 'polypeptide(L)'
;PTCVGFQDVLLGRCLQFTQIKGPFVQILHVQNPNHWLTVTNVGADKNTVFIYDSIDQDTPPDAVRQICHILKLQSPTLTIQTMKAQNQCNTLDCGLFAIANMYYIASGRKPETLNLNQVMLRKHLLQCIQNGMIEDFPLINSMAARVQPRDSIYKLHCVCRQPQYSGVVLDITCAGCSRGFHGACLGSLAANLDKKVFVCSQSCLLVAKEKIHFSN
;
A
#
# COMPACT_ATOMS: atom_id res chain seq x y z
N PRO A 1 7.62 -15.92 -10.97
CA PRO A 1 7.35 -15.95 -9.51
C PRO A 1 5.87 -16.24 -9.26
N THR A 2 5.52 -17.17 -8.38
CA THR A 2 4.12 -17.33 -7.96
C THR A 2 3.78 -16.20 -6.99
N CYS A 3 3.06 -15.18 -7.47
CA CYS A 3 2.55 -14.09 -6.64
C CYS A 3 1.03 -14.05 -6.72
N VAL A 4 0.39 -13.57 -5.66
CA VAL A 4 -1.05 -13.34 -5.60
C VAL A 4 -1.35 -11.84 -5.75
N GLY A 5 -2.55 -11.40 -5.38
CA GLY A 5 -3.02 -10.05 -5.63
C GLY A 5 -4.04 -10.10 -6.74
N PHE A 6 -3.88 -9.26 -7.77
CA PHE A 6 -4.81 -9.17 -8.91
C PHE A 6 -6.28 -9.05 -8.50
N GLN A 7 -6.54 -8.51 -7.31
CA GLN A 7 -7.89 -8.33 -6.79
C GLN A 7 -8.59 -7.22 -7.57
N ASP A 8 -9.92 -7.29 -7.62
CA ASP A 8 -10.72 -6.23 -8.24
C ASP A 8 -10.38 -4.89 -7.61
N VAL A 9 -9.91 -3.98 -8.45
CA VAL A 9 -9.46 -2.64 -8.08
C VAL A 9 -10.57 -1.80 -7.44
N LEU A 10 -11.84 -2.11 -7.71
CA LEU A 10 -12.99 -1.44 -7.09
C LEU A 10 -13.06 -1.69 -5.58
N LEU A 11 -12.48 -2.79 -5.09
CA LEU A 11 -12.41 -3.09 -3.65
C LEU A 11 -11.58 -2.06 -2.87
N GLY A 12 -10.65 -1.37 -3.55
CA GLY A 12 -9.82 -0.34 -2.94
C GLY A 12 -10.63 0.83 -2.40
N ARG A 13 -11.68 1.25 -3.12
CA ARG A 13 -12.57 2.37 -2.75
C ARG A 13 -13.27 2.14 -1.41
N CYS A 14 -13.57 0.88 -1.10
CA CYS A 14 -14.27 0.50 0.13
C CYS A 14 -13.34 -0.13 1.18
N LEU A 15 -12.02 -0.18 0.92
CA LEU A 15 -11.05 -0.92 1.73
C LEU A 15 -11.51 -2.36 2.00
N GLN A 16 -11.83 -3.09 0.93
CA GLN A 16 -12.34 -4.47 0.97
C GLN A 16 -11.38 -5.49 0.34
N PHE A 17 -10.14 -5.09 0.08
CA PHE A 17 -9.12 -6.06 -0.34
C PHE A 17 -8.95 -7.16 0.71
N THR A 18 -8.81 -8.40 0.25
CA THR A 18 -8.39 -9.49 1.11
C THR A 18 -6.96 -9.28 1.59
N GLN A 19 -6.69 -9.70 2.82
CA GLN A 19 -5.37 -9.59 3.40
C GLN A 19 -4.40 -10.57 2.71
N ILE A 20 -3.20 -10.10 2.38
CA ILE A 20 -2.16 -10.92 1.77
C ILE A 20 -0.92 -10.97 2.68
N LYS A 21 -0.42 -12.19 2.93
CA LYS A 21 0.78 -12.45 3.75
C LYS A 21 2.05 -12.78 2.95
N GLY A 22 1.90 -13.13 1.67
CA GLY A 22 2.99 -13.57 0.79
C GLY A 22 3.34 -12.55 -0.30
N PRO A 23 4.14 -12.97 -1.30
CA PRO A 23 4.45 -12.16 -2.47
C PRO A 23 3.18 -11.78 -3.24
N PHE A 24 3.00 -10.50 -3.56
CA PHE A 24 1.84 -10.01 -4.30
C PHE A 24 2.18 -8.87 -5.25
N VAL A 25 1.32 -8.68 -6.24
CA VAL A 25 1.26 -7.47 -7.06
C VAL A 25 -0.20 -7.03 -7.21
N GLN A 26 -0.46 -5.74 -7.04
CA GLN A 26 -1.81 -5.19 -7.07
C GLN A 26 -1.81 -3.84 -7.75
N ILE A 27 -2.77 -3.62 -8.65
CA ILE A 27 -3.09 -2.28 -9.13
C ILE A 27 -4.01 -1.61 -8.12
N LEU A 28 -3.71 -0.36 -7.78
CA LEU A 28 -4.53 0.48 -6.92
C LEU A 28 -5.11 1.63 -7.74
N HIS A 29 -6.37 1.95 -7.46
CA HIS A 29 -7.02 3.17 -7.92
C HIS A 29 -7.05 4.18 -6.78
N VAL A 30 -6.65 5.41 -7.05
CA VAL A 30 -6.79 6.53 -6.10
C VAL A 30 -7.81 7.53 -6.65
N GLN A 31 -8.81 7.88 -5.86
CA GLN A 31 -9.94 8.71 -6.35
C GLN A 31 -9.58 10.18 -6.60
N ASN A 32 -8.66 10.73 -5.83
CA ASN A 32 -8.17 12.09 -5.99
C ASN A 32 -6.63 12.02 -6.05
N PRO A 33 -6.01 12.10 -7.24
CA PRO A 33 -6.49 12.78 -8.46
C PRO A 33 -7.11 11.89 -9.57
N ASN A 34 -7.76 10.76 -9.26
CA ASN A 34 -8.21 9.75 -10.24
C ASN A 34 -7.03 9.14 -11.02
N HIS A 35 -6.28 8.29 -10.33
CA HIS A 35 -5.00 7.79 -10.82
C HIS A 35 -4.79 6.31 -10.50
N TRP A 36 -3.92 5.66 -11.27
CA TRP A 36 -3.65 4.22 -11.20
C TRP A 36 -2.17 3.99 -10.98
N LEU A 37 -1.82 3.13 -10.02
CA LEU A 37 -0.44 2.75 -9.74
C LEU A 37 -0.34 1.27 -9.40
N THR A 38 0.86 0.70 -9.48
CA THR A 38 1.12 -0.69 -9.10
C THR A 38 1.88 -0.75 -7.79
N VAL A 39 1.45 -1.60 -6.88
CA VAL A 39 2.17 -1.92 -5.64
C VAL A 39 2.55 -3.39 -5.59
N THR A 40 3.70 -3.69 -5.00
CA THR A 40 4.16 -5.06 -4.80
C THR A 40 5.08 -5.18 -3.59
N ASN A 41 5.17 -6.35 -2.98
CA ASN A 41 6.27 -6.71 -2.07
C ASN A 41 7.22 -7.75 -2.67
N VAL A 42 7.09 -8.05 -3.97
CA VAL A 42 7.97 -9.01 -4.66
C VAL A 42 9.39 -8.43 -4.68
N GLY A 43 10.31 -9.09 -3.97
CA GLY A 43 11.69 -8.64 -3.83
C GLY A 43 11.90 -7.50 -2.83
N ALA A 44 10.86 -7.09 -2.09
CA ALA A 44 10.96 -6.08 -1.05
C ALA A 44 11.40 -6.70 0.29
N ASP A 45 12.08 -5.88 1.11
CA ASP A 45 12.41 -6.24 2.48
C ASP A 45 11.15 -6.38 3.37
N LYS A 46 11.34 -6.93 4.56
CA LYS A 46 10.26 -7.08 5.53
C LYS A 46 9.65 -5.73 5.89
N ASN A 47 8.32 -5.67 5.92
CA ASN A 47 7.52 -4.46 6.19
C ASN A 47 7.72 -3.35 5.13
N THR A 48 8.20 -3.72 3.95
CA THR A 48 8.41 -2.81 2.82
C THR A 48 7.53 -3.20 1.65
N VAL A 49 7.06 -2.21 0.88
CA VAL A 49 6.48 -2.41 -0.44
C VAL A 49 7.12 -1.46 -1.45
N PHE A 50 7.13 -1.88 -2.70
CA PHE A 50 7.50 -1.08 -3.84
C PHE A 50 6.25 -0.50 -4.51
N ILE A 51 6.32 0.78 -4.89
CA ILE A 51 5.33 1.43 -5.74
C ILE A 51 5.95 1.76 -7.09
N TYR A 52 5.23 1.39 -8.15
CA TYR A 52 5.48 1.82 -9.51
C TYR A 52 4.36 2.77 -9.92
N ASP A 53 4.64 4.06 -9.80
CA ASP A 53 3.80 5.17 -10.24
C ASP A 53 4.42 5.77 -11.50
N SER A 54 3.65 5.94 -12.56
CA SER A 54 4.10 6.60 -13.79
C SER A 54 4.08 8.13 -13.71
N ILE A 55 3.53 8.71 -12.65
CA ILE A 55 3.55 10.15 -12.36
C ILE A 55 4.56 10.40 -11.24
N ASP A 56 5.45 11.38 -11.43
CA ASP A 56 6.44 11.76 -10.41
C ASP A 56 5.80 12.64 -9.32
N GLN A 57 5.08 11.98 -8.41
CA GLN A 57 4.38 12.60 -7.29
C GLN A 57 4.54 11.78 -6.01
N ASP A 58 4.27 12.39 -4.86
CA ASP A 58 4.22 11.68 -3.57
C ASP A 58 3.12 10.62 -3.56
N THR A 59 3.34 9.56 -2.78
CA THR A 59 2.37 8.46 -2.67
C THR A 59 1.05 9.00 -2.11
N PRO A 60 -0.07 8.89 -2.85
CA PRO A 60 -1.34 9.43 -2.39
C PRO A 60 -1.80 8.75 -1.08
N PRO A 61 -2.36 9.49 -0.10
CA PRO A 61 -2.80 8.91 1.17
C PRO A 61 -3.77 7.74 1.02
N ASP A 62 -4.63 7.78 -0.01
CA ASP A 62 -5.57 6.70 -0.32
C ASP A 62 -4.86 5.39 -0.70
N ALA A 63 -3.78 5.47 -1.50
CA ALA A 63 -2.96 4.31 -1.82
C ALA A 63 -2.33 3.71 -0.56
N VAL A 64 -1.78 4.55 0.33
CA VAL A 64 -1.19 4.08 1.60
C VAL A 64 -2.23 3.33 2.45
N ARG A 65 -3.48 3.83 2.53
CA ARG A 65 -4.56 3.16 3.26
C ARG A 65 -4.91 1.80 2.67
N GLN A 66 -5.00 1.72 1.34
CA GLN A 66 -5.25 0.47 0.62
C GLN A 66 -4.11 -0.54 0.86
N ILE A 67 -2.85 -0.10 0.80
CA ILE A 67 -1.66 -0.94 1.09
C ILE A 67 -1.71 -1.46 2.52
N CYS A 68 -1.99 -0.59 3.49
CA CYS A 68 -2.12 -0.97 4.89
C CYS A 68 -3.25 -1.99 5.10
N HIS A 69 -4.36 -1.85 4.36
CA HIS A 69 -5.47 -2.78 4.40
C HIS A 69 -5.10 -4.16 3.82
N ILE A 70 -4.37 -4.21 2.71
CA ILE A 70 -3.89 -5.45 2.09
C ILE A 70 -2.92 -6.18 3.04
N LEU A 71 -1.98 -5.46 3.65
CA LEU A 71 -0.93 -6.09 4.45
C LEU A 71 -1.37 -6.43 5.89
N LYS A 72 -2.09 -5.50 6.54
CA LYS A 72 -2.37 -5.48 7.99
C LYS A 72 -1.14 -5.86 8.83
N LEU A 73 -0.02 -5.19 8.55
CA LEU A 73 1.27 -5.47 9.19
C LEU A 73 1.15 -5.40 10.71
N GLN A 74 1.76 -6.37 11.40
CA GLN A 74 1.90 -6.33 12.86
C GLN A 74 3.02 -5.37 13.31
N SER A 75 3.98 -5.10 12.41
CA SER A 75 5.02 -4.10 12.60
C SER A 75 4.42 -2.71 12.85
N PRO A 76 5.00 -1.89 13.76
CA PRO A 76 4.56 -0.52 13.99
C PRO A 76 4.80 0.41 12.80
N THR A 77 5.60 -0.01 11.82
CA THR A 77 5.92 0.80 10.64
C THR A 77 5.74 0.02 9.35
N LEU A 78 5.40 0.77 8.30
CA LEU A 78 5.42 0.37 6.90
C LEU A 78 6.40 1.29 6.17
N THR A 79 7.30 0.71 5.37
CA THR A 79 8.12 1.46 4.42
C THR A 79 7.52 1.32 3.03
N ILE A 80 7.35 2.44 2.33
CA ILE A 80 6.97 2.48 0.92
C ILE A 80 8.15 3.04 0.15
N GLN A 81 8.61 2.31 -0.86
CA GLN A 81 9.69 2.75 -1.76
C GLN A 81 9.11 2.97 -3.16
N THR A 82 9.14 4.20 -3.63
CA THR A 82 8.81 4.55 -5.00
C THR A 82 9.98 4.15 -5.89
N MET A 83 9.71 3.28 -6.85
CA MET A 83 10.72 2.73 -7.76
C MET A 83 10.91 3.65 -8.97
N LYS A 84 12.02 3.47 -9.70
CA LYS A 84 12.34 4.19 -10.95
C LYS A 84 11.45 3.71 -12.13
N ALA A 85 10.14 3.82 -11.98
CA ALA A 85 9.19 3.53 -13.05
C ALA A 85 9.35 4.54 -14.19
N GLN A 86 8.92 4.14 -15.39
CA GLN A 86 8.85 5.05 -16.53
C GLN A 86 7.77 6.11 -16.31
N ASN A 87 8.15 7.37 -16.53
CA ASN A 87 7.24 8.50 -16.46
C ASN A 87 6.33 8.52 -17.71
N GLN A 88 5.04 8.76 -17.52
CA GLN A 88 4.10 8.94 -18.62
C GLN A 88 4.16 10.36 -19.17
N CYS A 89 4.13 10.51 -20.49
CA CYS A 89 4.17 11.83 -21.14
C CYS A 89 2.81 12.57 -21.15
N ASN A 90 1.75 12.03 -20.54
CA ASN A 90 0.41 12.62 -20.52
C ASN A 90 -0.33 12.27 -19.22
N THR A 91 -1.57 12.71 -19.02
CA THR A 91 -2.36 12.44 -17.80
C THR A 91 -3.31 11.23 -17.90
N LEU A 92 -3.32 10.50 -19.02
CA LEU A 92 -4.36 9.52 -19.35
C LEU A 92 -3.88 8.06 -19.40
N ASP A 93 -2.56 7.84 -19.36
CA ASP A 93 -1.97 6.51 -19.57
C ASP A 93 -1.55 5.80 -18.28
N CYS A 94 -1.84 6.35 -17.10
CA CYS A 94 -1.45 5.73 -15.82
C CYS A 94 -1.97 4.29 -15.66
N GLY A 95 -3.19 4.02 -16.14
CA GLY A 95 -3.74 2.67 -16.17
C GLY A 95 -2.95 1.71 -17.09
N LEU A 96 -2.44 2.19 -18.23
CA LEU A 96 -1.64 1.38 -19.15
C LEU A 96 -0.29 1.02 -18.52
N PHE A 97 0.37 1.99 -17.89
CA PHE A 97 1.62 1.76 -17.18
C PHE A 97 1.42 0.85 -15.97
N ALA A 98 0.34 1.01 -15.20
CA ALA A 98 0.04 0.13 -14.09
C ALA A 98 -0.14 -1.34 -14.54
N ILE A 99 -0.87 -1.58 -15.62
CA ILE A 99 -1.05 -2.93 -16.18
C ILE A 99 0.29 -3.49 -16.67
N ALA A 100 1.08 -2.72 -17.40
CA ALA A 100 2.39 -3.16 -17.89
C ALA A 100 3.35 -3.48 -16.74
N ASN A 101 3.45 -2.60 -15.73
CA ASN A 101 4.28 -2.82 -14.54
C ASN A 101 3.86 -4.11 -13.82
N MET A 102 2.56 -4.29 -13.59
CA MET A 102 2.02 -5.50 -12.96
C MET A 102 2.38 -6.76 -13.74
N TYR A 103 2.21 -6.75 -15.07
CA TYR A 103 2.56 -7.86 -15.95
C TYR A 103 4.06 -8.23 -15.83
N TYR A 104 4.95 -7.24 -15.92
CA TYR A 104 6.39 -7.49 -15.86
C TYR A 104 6.83 -8.02 -14.49
N ILE A 105 6.31 -7.46 -13.39
CA ILE A 105 6.59 -7.94 -12.03
C ILE A 105 6.12 -9.39 -11.86
N ALA A 106 4.89 -9.70 -12.28
CA ALA A 106 4.33 -11.05 -12.23
C ALA A 106 5.17 -12.05 -13.07
N SER A 107 5.73 -11.57 -14.18
CA SER A 107 6.63 -12.32 -15.06
C SER A 107 8.07 -12.43 -14.52
N GLY A 108 8.37 -11.87 -13.36
CA GLY A 108 9.71 -11.90 -12.75
C GLY A 108 10.72 -10.93 -13.36
N ARG A 109 10.25 -9.92 -14.10
CA ARG A 109 11.08 -8.86 -14.68
C ARG A 109 10.90 -7.55 -13.90
N LYS A 110 11.93 -6.71 -13.95
CA LYS A 110 11.98 -5.41 -13.26
C LYS A 110 11.56 -4.27 -14.20
N PRO A 111 10.41 -3.60 -13.98
CA PRO A 111 9.94 -2.51 -14.86
C PRO A 111 10.94 -1.35 -15.03
N GLU A 112 11.83 -1.13 -14.06
CA GLU A 112 12.89 -0.12 -14.07
C GLU A 112 13.91 -0.35 -15.20
N THR A 113 13.98 -1.58 -15.71
CA THR A 113 14.91 -1.97 -16.78
C THR A 113 14.31 -1.87 -18.18
N LEU A 114 13.02 -1.54 -18.29
CA LEU A 114 12.25 -1.60 -19.54
C LEU A 114 11.84 -0.21 -20.00
N ASN A 115 12.08 0.13 -21.27
CA ASN A 115 11.58 1.37 -21.87
C ASN A 115 10.36 1.05 -22.72
N LEU A 116 9.16 1.28 -22.18
CA LEU A 116 7.89 1.04 -22.84
C LEU A 116 7.64 2.05 -23.96
N ASN A 117 7.19 1.56 -25.10
CA ASN A 117 6.71 2.40 -26.19
C ASN A 117 5.30 2.89 -25.89
N GLN A 118 5.20 4.03 -25.19
CA GLN A 118 3.94 4.59 -24.72
C GLN A 118 2.89 4.75 -25.83
N VAL A 119 3.30 5.16 -27.04
CA VAL A 119 2.41 5.34 -28.19
C VAL A 119 1.70 4.04 -28.58
N MET A 120 2.38 2.91 -28.40
CA MET A 120 1.86 1.59 -28.78
C MET A 120 1.11 0.89 -27.65
N LEU A 121 1.27 1.31 -26.39
CA LEU A 121 0.70 0.62 -25.22
C LEU A 121 -0.82 0.41 -25.33
N ARG A 122 -1.56 1.45 -25.73
CA ARG A 122 -3.03 1.40 -25.80
C ARG A 122 -3.52 0.41 -26.85
N LYS A 123 -2.95 0.49 -28.06
CA LYS A 123 -3.28 -0.41 -29.16
C LYS A 123 -2.94 -1.86 -28.81
N HIS A 124 -1.76 -2.08 -28.24
CA HIS A 124 -1.31 -3.41 -27.85
C HIS A 124 -2.17 -4.01 -26.73
N LEU A 125 -2.50 -3.25 -25.69
CA LEU A 125 -3.37 -3.74 -24.62
C LEU A 125 -4.76 -4.12 -25.14
N LEU A 126 -5.33 -3.32 -26.04
CA LEU A 126 -6.61 -3.66 -26.69
C LEU A 126 -6.52 -5.00 -27.43
N GLN A 127 -5.43 -5.23 -28.17
CA GLN A 127 -5.19 -6.51 -28.85
C GLN A 127 -5.06 -7.66 -27.86
N CYS A 128 -4.32 -7.48 -26.77
CA CYS A 128 -4.19 -8.49 -25.71
C CYS A 128 -5.56 -8.88 -25.13
N ILE A 129 -6.40 -7.88 -24.83
CA ILE A 129 -7.75 -8.11 -24.30
C ILE A 129 -8.61 -8.86 -25.33
N GLN A 130 -8.58 -8.44 -26.59
CA GLN A 130 -9.33 -9.09 -27.68
C GLN A 130 -8.90 -10.55 -27.90
N ASN A 131 -7.61 -10.82 -27.75
CA ASN A 131 -7.04 -12.15 -27.89
C ASN A 131 -7.14 -13.00 -26.62
N GLY A 132 -7.58 -12.42 -25.49
CA GLY A 132 -7.69 -13.10 -24.20
C GLY A 132 -6.35 -13.44 -23.53
N MET A 133 -5.25 -12.82 -23.97
CA MET A 133 -3.89 -13.11 -23.50
C MET A 133 -3.04 -11.84 -23.47
N ILE A 134 -2.41 -11.56 -22.33
CA ILE A 134 -1.43 -10.47 -22.21
C ILE A 134 -0.07 -10.97 -22.66
N GLU A 135 0.55 -10.24 -23.58
CA GLU A 135 1.88 -10.51 -24.12
C GLU A 135 2.88 -9.42 -23.69
N ASP A 136 4.13 -9.56 -24.15
CA ASP A 136 5.16 -8.56 -23.90
C ASP A 136 4.80 -7.21 -24.52
N PHE A 137 4.72 -6.19 -23.66
CA PHE A 137 4.43 -4.83 -24.09
C PHE A 137 5.54 -4.27 -24.99
N PRO A 138 5.19 -3.53 -26.05
CA PRO A 138 6.16 -2.94 -26.98
C PRO A 138 7.20 -2.07 -26.27
N LEU A 139 8.48 -2.28 -26.62
CA LEU A 139 9.61 -1.54 -26.08
C LEU A 139 10.24 -0.60 -27.13
N ILE A 140 10.98 0.40 -26.67
CA ILE A 140 11.82 1.28 -27.50
C ILE A 140 13.28 1.22 -27.04
N ASN A 141 14.20 1.48 -27.97
CA ASN A 141 15.64 1.51 -27.68
C ASN A 141 16.11 2.85 -27.09
N SER A 142 15.28 3.90 -27.18
CA SER A 142 15.60 5.20 -26.58
C SER A 142 15.31 5.20 -25.08
N MET A 143 16.05 6.04 -24.36
CA MET A 143 15.81 6.24 -22.94
C MET A 143 14.47 6.95 -22.71
N ALA A 144 13.69 6.43 -21.77
CA ALA A 144 12.49 7.10 -21.29
C ALA A 144 12.78 7.85 -19.98
N ALA A 145 12.09 8.97 -19.76
CA ALA A 145 12.11 9.68 -18.49
C ALA A 145 11.62 8.77 -17.36
N ARG A 146 12.18 8.94 -16.16
CA ARG A 146 11.90 8.09 -14.99
C ARG A 146 11.45 8.92 -13.81
N VAL A 147 10.58 8.34 -13.00
CA VAL A 147 10.21 8.87 -11.69
C VAL A 147 11.42 8.80 -10.75
N GLN A 148 11.55 9.82 -9.89
CA GLN A 148 12.62 9.84 -8.89
C GLN A 148 12.32 8.88 -7.73
N PRO A 149 13.29 8.05 -7.30
CA PRO A 149 13.11 7.18 -6.16
C PRO A 149 12.86 7.97 -4.89
N ARG A 150 11.91 7.51 -4.08
CA ARG A 150 11.55 8.14 -2.81
C ARG A 150 11.17 7.07 -1.81
N ASP A 151 11.67 7.21 -0.59
CA ASP A 151 11.33 6.32 0.53
C ASP A 151 10.47 7.08 1.53
N SER A 152 9.36 6.46 1.93
CA SER A 152 8.42 7.03 2.89
C SER A 152 8.11 6.01 3.98
N ILE A 153 8.29 6.42 5.24
CA ILE A 153 8.02 5.58 6.41
C ILE A 153 6.74 6.06 7.07
N TYR A 154 5.78 5.14 7.19
CA TYR A 154 4.49 5.38 7.82
C TYR A 154 4.40 4.66 9.15
N LYS A 155 4.07 5.40 10.22
CA LYS A 155 3.72 4.82 11.52
C LYS A 155 2.30 4.29 11.50
N LEU A 156 2.11 3.05 11.92
CA LEU A 156 0.85 2.33 11.91
C LEU A 156 0.28 2.25 13.32
N HIS A 157 -0.94 2.75 13.47
CA HIS A 157 -1.62 2.87 14.76
C HIS A 157 -2.84 1.96 14.82
N CYS A 158 -3.40 1.84 16.03
CA CYS A 158 -4.63 1.10 16.28
C CYS A 158 -4.57 -0.38 15.85
N VAL A 159 -5.70 -1.10 16.01
CA VAL A 159 -5.91 -2.45 15.51
C VAL A 159 -6.21 -2.48 14.01
N CYS A 160 -6.68 -1.37 13.42
CA CYS A 160 -6.91 -1.26 11.99
C CYS A 160 -5.62 -1.17 11.16
N ARG A 161 -4.47 -0.94 11.82
CA ARG A 161 -3.13 -0.83 11.23
C ARG A 161 -3.03 0.23 10.13
N GLN A 162 -3.80 1.30 10.25
CA GLN A 162 -3.81 2.42 9.33
C GLN A 162 -2.79 3.50 9.76
N PRO A 163 -2.26 4.29 8.81
CA PRO A 163 -1.41 5.44 9.11
C PRO A 163 -2.21 6.56 9.80
N GLN A 164 -1.53 7.37 10.60
CA GLN A 164 -2.12 8.57 11.20
C GLN A 164 -1.96 9.77 10.25
N TYR A 165 -3.08 10.38 9.87
CA TYR A 165 -3.13 11.64 9.11
C TYR A 165 -3.74 12.76 9.95
N SER A 166 -3.57 14.02 9.51
CA SER A 166 -4.24 15.16 10.13
C SER A 166 -5.75 14.97 10.16
N GLY A 167 -6.37 15.28 11.31
CA GLY A 167 -7.83 15.12 11.53
C GLY A 167 -8.26 13.73 12.02
N VAL A 168 -7.37 12.73 12.06
CA VAL A 168 -7.67 11.41 12.64
C VAL A 168 -7.37 11.42 14.14
N VAL A 169 -8.40 11.28 14.97
CA VAL A 169 -8.27 11.31 16.44
C VAL A 169 -8.08 9.90 16.98
N LEU A 170 -6.96 9.67 17.67
CA LEU A 170 -6.74 8.48 18.50
C LEU A 170 -7.18 8.82 19.93
N ASP A 171 -8.45 8.57 20.21
CA ASP A 171 -9.17 8.91 21.43
C ASP A 171 -8.87 7.99 22.62
N ILE A 172 -8.28 6.81 22.37
CA ILE A 172 -7.94 5.85 23.42
C ILE A 172 -6.45 5.54 23.41
N THR A 173 -5.81 5.67 24.56
CA THR A 173 -4.38 5.34 24.74
C THR A 173 -4.21 4.10 25.61
N CYS A 174 -3.32 3.19 25.19
CA CYS A 174 -2.96 2.04 26.01
C CYS A 174 -2.02 2.43 27.15
N ALA A 175 -2.33 2.07 28.39
CA ALA A 175 -1.47 2.42 29.54
C ALA A 175 -0.11 1.68 29.58
N GLY A 176 -0.03 0.50 28.98
CA GLY A 176 1.23 -0.25 28.89
C GLY A 176 2.21 0.39 27.92
N CYS A 177 1.82 0.49 26.65
CA CYS A 177 2.69 0.89 25.54
C CYS A 177 2.48 2.31 25.00
N SER A 178 1.52 3.07 25.53
CA SER A 178 1.18 4.43 25.10
C SER A 178 0.75 4.56 23.63
N ARG A 179 0.46 3.45 22.94
CA ARG A 179 -0.09 3.48 21.57
C ARG A 179 -1.53 3.98 21.59
N GLY A 180 -1.87 4.81 20.60
CA GLY A 180 -3.23 5.30 20.37
C GLY A 180 -4.08 4.35 19.51
N PHE A 181 -5.37 4.34 19.79
CA PHE A 181 -6.41 3.53 19.16
C PHE A 181 -7.64 4.39 18.89
N HIS A 182 -8.37 4.08 17.81
CA HIS A 182 -9.68 4.66 17.54
C HIS A 182 -10.74 3.94 18.38
N GLY A 183 -11.63 4.68 19.05
CA GLY A 183 -12.78 4.14 19.78
C GLY A 183 -13.66 3.27 18.89
N ALA A 184 -13.95 3.75 17.69
CA ALA A 184 -14.71 3.00 16.69
C ALA A 184 -14.06 1.66 16.31
N CYS A 185 -12.72 1.57 16.32
CA CYS A 185 -12.02 0.31 16.02
C CYS A 185 -12.01 -0.67 17.20
N LEU A 186 -12.24 -0.20 18.43
CA LEU A 186 -12.30 -1.03 19.63
C LEU A 186 -13.73 -1.47 19.96
N GLY A 187 -14.76 -0.84 19.36
CA GLY A 187 -16.15 -1.26 19.49
C GLY A 187 -16.63 -1.27 20.95
N SER A 188 -17.20 -2.40 21.41
CA SER A 188 -17.69 -2.56 22.78
C SER A 188 -16.60 -2.49 23.85
N LEU A 189 -15.32 -2.69 23.49
CA LEU A 189 -14.20 -2.50 24.42
C LEU A 189 -14.05 -1.03 24.79
N ALA A 190 -14.35 -0.10 23.88
CA ALA A 190 -14.34 1.34 24.15
C ALA A 190 -15.52 1.76 25.04
N ALA A 191 -16.71 1.18 24.81
CA ALA A 191 -17.92 1.49 25.57
C ALA A 191 -17.87 1.12 27.08
N ASN A 192 -16.89 0.29 27.48
CA ASN A 192 -16.68 -0.11 28.87
C ASN A 192 -15.52 0.63 29.56
N LEU A 193 -14.93 1.64 28.91
CA LEU A 193 -13.77 2.37 29.43
C LEU A 193 -14.09 3.45 30.47
N ASP A 194 -15.36 3.80 30.66
CA ASP A 194 -15.79 4.89 31.57
C ASP A 194 -15.28 4.74 33.03
N LYS A 195 -14.73 3.58 33.41
CA LYS A 195 -14.02 3.38 34.70
C LYS A 195 -12.78 2.48 34.63
N LYS A 196 -12.24 2.13 33.45
CA LYS A 196 -11.13 1.15 33.31
C LYS A 196 -10.01 1.64 32.41
N VAL A 197 -8.77 1.41 32.85
CA VAL A 197 -7.55 1.64 32.07
C VAL A 197 -7.52 0.69 30.86
N PHE A 198 -7.36 1.24 29.65
CA PHE A 198 -7.22 0.42 28.43
C PHE A 198 -5.82 -0.20 28.31
N VAL A 199 -5.76 -1.50 28.02
CA VAL A 199 -4.54 -2.25 27.74
C VAL A 199 -4.72 -3.12 26.51
N CYS A 200 -3.87 -2.94 25.49
CA CYS A 200 -4.07 -3.52 24.17
C CYS A 200 -3.56 -4.96 24.00
N SER A 201 -2.89 -5.52 25.02
CA SER A 201 -2.36 -6.88 25.01
C SER A 201 -2.00 -7.32 26.42
N GLN A 202 -1.83 -8.63 26.62
CA GLN A 202 -1.39 -9.19 27.90
C GLN A 202 0.00 -8.67 28.31
N SER A 203 0.91 -8.51 27.35
CA SER A 203 2.22 -7.91 27.62
C SER A 203 2.11 -6.46 28.13
N CYS A 204 1.17 -5.68 27.57
CA CYS A 204 0.91 -4.33 28.05
C CYS A 204 0.24 -4.29 29.43
N LEU A 205 -0.53 -5.32 29.79
CA LEU A 205 -1.13 -5.44 31.13
C LEU A 205 -0.04 -5.61 32.20
N LEU A 206 0.99 -6.41 31.94
CA LEU A 206 2.12 -6.59 32.86
C LEU A 206 2.83 -5.24 33.09
N VAL A 207 3.17 -4.54 32.01
CA VAL A 207 3.81 -3.21 32.06
C VAL A 207 2.95 -2.19 32.81
N ALA A 208 1.63 -2.21 32.59
CA ALA A 208 0.71 -1.29 33.27
C ALA A 208 0.65 -1.54 34.78
N LYS A 209 0.70 -2.81 35.22
CA LYS A 209 0.69 -3.18 36.65
C LYS A 209 1.98 -2.74 37.35
N GLU A 210 3.14 -2.90 36.70
CA GLU A 210 4.43 -2.42 37.24
C GLU A 210 4.40 -0.92 37.50
N LYS A 211 3.92 -0.12 36.52
CA LYS A 211 3.83 1.34 36.68
C LYS A 211 2.97 1.77 37.87
N ILE A 212 1.85 1.08 38.13
CA ILE A 212 0.98 1.38 39.27
C ILE A 212 1.70 1.07 40.60
N HIS A 213 2.52 0.01 40.64
CA HIS A 213 3.21 -0.38 41.86
C HIS A 213 4.35 0.57 42.26
N PHE A 214 4.96 1.28 41.30
CA PHE A 214 5.97 2.32 41.57
C PHE A 214 5.38 3.72 41.86
N SER A 215 4.05 3.87 41.80
CA SER A 215 3.36 5.17 41.96
C SER A 215 2.64 5.34 43.29
N ASN A 216 2.72 4.33 44.18
CA ASN A 216 2.20 4.34 45.55
C ASN A 216 3.38 4.35 46.54
#